data_AF-A0A953SIZ5-F1
#
_entry.id   AF-A0A953SIZ5-F1
#
_cell.length_a   1.000
_cell.length_b   1.000
_cell.length_c   1.000
_cell.angle_alpha   90.00
_cell.angle_beta   90.00
_cell.angle_gamma   90.00
#
_symmetry.space_group_name_H-M   'P 1'
#
loop_
_entity.id
_entity.type
_entity.pdbx_description
1 polymer ?
#
loop_
_entity_poly.entity_id
_entity_poly.type
_entity_poly.pdbx_seq_one_letter_code
_entity_poly.pdbx_strand_id
1 'polypeptide(L)'
;MDDPTPPDPATVHAPPHMTPDEFRALGHRMVDWIAGYMQRVGDMPVRGPTRPGDVLARLPETLGDTPDGWDAIFTDLDEIITPNLTHWQHPGFFAYFPCNASGPGILGEIASAGLTVNGMLWATSPAATELETRVLDWCAHLFGLPGAFRGHGVIQGTAS
;
A
#
# COMPACT_ATOMS: atom_id res chain seq x y z
N MET A 1 24.82 -45.66 11.05
CA MET A 1 23.84 -44.87 10.28
C MET A 1 23.83 -43.55 10.99
N ASP A 2 24.78 -42.68 10.64
CA ASP A 2 24.97 -41.41 11.31
C ASP A 2 23.81 -40.47 10.98
N ASP A 3 23.19 -39.94 12.02
CA ASP A 3 22.14 -38.95 11.94
C ASP A 3 22.77 -37.62 11.47
N PRO A 4 22.27 -36.96 10.42
CA PRO A 4 22.86 -35.72 9.94
C PRO A 4 22.76 -34.63 11.02
N THR A 5 23.92 -34.06 11.37
CA THR A 5 24.03 -32.91 12.28
C THR A 5 23.10 -31.78 11.83
N PRO A 6 22.30 -31.19 12.74
CA PRO A 6 21.44 -30.06 12.39
C PRO A 6 22.27 -28.88 11.87
N PRO A 7 21.78 -28.13 10.87
CA PRO A 7 22.51 -27.01 10.29
C PRO A 7 22.78 -25.92 11.33
N ASP A 8 23.92 -25.25 11.18
CA ASP A 8 24.38 -24.18 12.04
C ASP A 8 23.38 -22.99 12.01
N PRO A 9 22.83 -22.54 13.16
CA PRO A 9 21.94 -21.39 13.24
C PRO A 9 22.56 -20.07 12.74
N ALA A 10 23.88 -20.00 12.55
CA ALA A 10 24.56 -18.87 11.91
C ALA A 10 24.38 -18.81 10.38
N THR A 11 23.75 -19.80 9.75
CA THR A 11 23.45 -19.81 8.29
C THR A 11 22.05 -19.36 7.93
N VAL A 12 21.41 -18.55 8.78
CA VAL A 12 20.24 -17.78 8.33
C VAL A 12 20.79 -16.67 7.41
N HIS A 13 20.77 -16.93 6.11
CA HIS A 13 21.03 -15.91 5.10
C HIS A 13 20.16 -14.69 5.42
N ALA A 14 20.79 -13.55 5.69
CA ALA A 14 20.09 -12.27 5.72
C ALA A 14 19.26 -12.16 4.44
N PRO A 15 17.99 -11.72 4.52
CA PRO A 15 17.14 -11.63 3.33
C PRO A 15 17.86 -10.79 2.26
N PRO A 16 17.81 -11.16 0.97
CA PRO A 16 18.60 -10.55 -0.12
C PRO A 16 18.17 -9.12 -0.51
N HIS A 17 17.59 -8.38 0.43
CA HIS A 17 17.02 -7.05 0.23
C HIS A 17 17.21 -6.22 1.50
N MET A 18 16.40 -6.45 2.54
CA MET A 18 16.32 -5.55 3.68
C MET A 18 16.07 -6.34 4.98
N THR A 19 16.78 -5.98 6.04
CA THR A 19 16.57 -6.54 7.39
C THR A 19 15.29 -5.98 8.04
N PRO A 20 14.73 -6.65 9.05
CA PRO A 20 13.56 -6.14 9.77
C PRO A 20 13.76 -4.76 10.42
N ASP A 21 15.00 -4.45 10.85
CA ASP A 21 15.31 -3.17 11.49
C ASP A 21 15.38 -2.03 10.47
N GLU A 22 15.98 -2.28 9.30
CA GLU A 22 15.94 -1.34 8.16
C GLU A 22 14.51 -1.13 7.68
N PHE A 23 13.70 -2.20 7.58
CA PHE A 23 12.28 -2.10 7.24
C PHE A 23 11.52 -1.26 8.24
N ARG A 24 11.75 -1.45 9.53
CA ARG A 24 11.13 -0.62 10.57
C ARG A 24 11.53 0.84 10.39
N ALA A 25 12.82 1.15 10.25
CA ALA A 25 13.27 2.53 10.10
C ALA A 25 12.65 3.21 8.87
N LEU A 26 12.67 2.54 7.71
CA LEU A 26 12.12 3.06 6.45
C LEU A 26 10.59 3.13 6.44
N GLY A 27 9.93 2.11 7.00
CA GLY A 27 8.48 2.07 7.14
C GLY A 27 7.96 3.22 8.00
N HIS A 28 8.61 3.50 9.13
CA HIS A 28 8.26 4.65 9.97
C HIS A 28 8.46 5.97 9.23
N ARG A 29 9.59 6.14 8.52
CA ARG A 29 9.84 7.32 7.69
C ARG A 29 8.76 7.51 6.60
N MET A 30 8.34 6.43 5.94
CA MET A 30 7.27 6.48 4.96
C MET A 30 5.93 6.89 5.58
N VAL A 31 5.60 6.37 6.76
CA VAL A 31 4.39 6.77 7.50
C VAL A 31 4.44 8.25 7.86
N ASP A 32 5.57 8.76 8.34
CA ASP A 32 5.76 10.18 8.65
C ASP A 32 5.64 11.05 7.38
N TRP A 33 6.21 10.59 6.27
CA TRP A 33 6.10 11.27 4.97
C TRP A 33 4.64 11.35 4.49
N ILE A 34 3.87 10.25 4.55
CA ILE A 34 2.45 10.21 4.20
C ILE A 34 1.65 11.14 5.11
N ALA A 35 1.90 11.12 6.42
CA ALA A 35 1.22 11.99 7.37
C ALA A 35 1.50 13.47 7.06
N GLY A 36 2.76 13.81 6.73
CA GLY A 36 3.16 15.15 6.30
C GLY A 36 2.50 15.58 4.98
N TYR A 37 2.27 14.66 4.05
CA TYR A 37 1.47 14.90 2.84
C TYR A 37 0.00 15.17 3.19
N MET A 38 -0.63 14.34 4.02
CA MET A 38 -2.03 14.52 4.42
C MET A 38 -2.31 15.88 5.07
N GLN A 39 -1.34 16.41 5.83
CA GLN A 39 -1.44 17.73 6.46
C GLN A 39 -1.37 18.88 5.46
N ARG A 40 -0.55 18.75 4.41
CA ARG A 40 -0.23 19.84 3.47
C ARG A 40 -0.91 19.74 2.12
N VAL A 41 -1.62 18.65 1.84
CA VAL A 41 -2.26 18.43 0.53
C VAL A 41 -3.19 19.58 0.15
N GLY A 42 -3.84 20.23 1.12
CA GLY A 42 -4.70 21.40 0.87
C GLY A 42 -3.98 22.70 0.53
N ASP A 43 -2.66 22.77 0.72
CA ASP A 43 -1.82 23.91 0.35
C ASP A 43 -1.17 23.74 -1.03
N MET A 44 -1.30 22.55 -1.64
CA MET A 44 -0.74 22.23 -2.95
C MET A 44 -1.73 22.60 -4.08
N PRO A 45 -1.29 22.86 -5.32
CA PRO A 45 -2.20 22.98 -6.45
C PRO A 45 -3.02 21.70 -6.62
N VAL A 46 -4.34 21.78 -6.86
CA VAL A 46 -5.20 20.59 -7.08
C VAL A 46 -4.64 19.66 -8.17
N ARG A 47 -4.07 20.24 -9.23
CA ARG A 47 -3.42 19.52 -10.33
C ARG A 47 -2.03 20.12 -10.54
N GLY A 48 -1.02 19.27 -10.55
CA GLY A 48 0.35 19.65 -10.88
C GLY A 48 0.45 20.33 -12.26
N PRO A 49 1.38 21.30 -12.43
CA PRO A 49 1.51 22.10 -13.64
C PRO A 49 2.24 21.38 -14.79
N THR A 50 1.98 20.09 -14.99
CA THR A 50 2.69 19.25 -15.97
C THR A 50 1.91 18.99 -17.25
N ARG A 51 2.67 18.72 -18.30
CA ARG A 51 2.24 18.17 -19.59
C ARG A 51 2.65 16.70 -19.70
N PRO A 52 1.98 15.92 -20.58
CA PRO A 52 2.40 14.56 -20.87
C PRO A 52 3.89 14.50 -21.27
N GLY A 53 4.66 13.68 -20.55
CA GLY A 53 6.10 13.52 -20.76
C GLY A 53 7.00 14.30 -19.78
N ASP A 54 6.51 15.38 -19.15
CA ASP A 54 7.35 16.23 -18.28
C ASP A 54 7.94 15.46 -17.07
N VAL A 55 7.13 14.60 -16.44
CA VAL A 55 7.58 13.77 -15.32
C VAL A 55 8.56 12.70 -15.79
N LEU A 56 8.27 12.05 -16.92
CA LEU A 56 9.11 11.00 -17.49
C LEU A 56 10.50 11.53 -17.87
N ALA A 57 10.57 12.74 -18.44
CA ALA A 57 11.82 13.39 -18.81
C ALA A 57 12.73 13.74 -17.61
N ARG A 58 12.20 13.68 -16.38
CA ARG A 58 12.97 13.87 -15.14
C ARG A 58 13.48 12.56 -14.54
N LEU A 59 13.04 11.42 -15.06
CA LEU A 59 13.48 10.10 -14.61
C LEU A 59 14.59 9.56 -15.53
N PRO A 60 15.48 8.71 -15.02
CA PRO A 60 16.47 8.03 -15.86
C PRO A 60 15.82 7.20 -16.98
N GLU A 61 16.38 7.26 -18.19
CA GLU A 61 15.90 6.46 -19.33
C GLU A 61 16.18 4.97 -19.17
N THR A 62 17.21 4.62 -18.40
CA THR A 62 17.64 3.25 -18.13
C THR A 62 17.93 3.06 -16.66
N LEU A 63 17.73 1.83 -16.17
CA LEU A 63 18.17 1.44 -14.83
C LEU A 63 19.70 1.54 -14.75
N GLY A 64 20.21 2.10 -13.66
CA GLY A 64 21.64 2.07 -13.35
C GLY A 64 22.10 0.67 -12.92
N ASP A 65 23.40 0.41 -13.03
CA ASP A 65 24.01 -0.86 -12.59
C ASP A 65 24.02 -1.00 -11.05
N THR A 66 23.87 0.11 -10.34
CA THR A 66 23.84 0.16 -8.87
C THR A 66 22.46 0.63 -8.40
N PRO A 67 21.86 -0.01 -7.37
CA PRO A 67 20.64 0.48 -6.77
C PRO A 67 20.81 1.88 -6.17
N ASP A 68 19.81 2.73 -6.36
CA ASP A 68 19.73 4.00 -5.64
C ASP A 68 19.44 3.79 -4.15
N GLY A 69 19.92 4.73 -3.34
CA GLY A 69 19.59 4.77 -1.91
C GLY A 69 18.17 5.26 -1.67
N TRP A 70 17.59 4.89 -0.53
CA TRP A 70 16.25 5.33 -0.13
C TRP A 70 16.11 6.86 -0.06
N ASP A 71 17.18 7.59 0.27
CA ASP A 71 17.14 9.06 0.25
C ASP A 71 16.86 9.64 -1.13
N ALA A 72 17.38 9.02 -2.19
CA ALA A 72 17.07 9.42 -3.56
C ALA A 72 15.59 9.16 -3.87
N ILE A 73 15.04 8.02 -3.45
CA ILE A 73 13.61 7.70 -3.63
C ILE A 73 12.72 8.73 -2.91
N PHE A 74 13.02 9.09 -1.67
CA PHE A 74 12.25 10.12 -0.96
C PHE A 74 12.39 11.50 -1.62
N THR A 75 13.57 11.83 -2.14
CA THR A 75 13.80 13.07 -2.91
C THR A 75 12.95 13.08 -4.18
N ASP A 76 12.94 11.99 -4.94
CA ASP A 76 12.12 11.86 -6.14
C ASP A 76 10.62 11.94 -5.84
N LEU A 77 10.17 11.34 -4.72
CA LEU A 77 8.79 11.47 -4.26
C LEU A 77 8.43 12.93 -3.99
N ASP A 78 9.30 13.70 -3.34
CA ASP A 78 9.05 15.09 -2.97
C ASP A 78 9.19 16.06 -4.16
N GLU A 79 10.14 15.83 -5.06
CA GLU A 79 10.50 16.78 -6.11
C GLU A 79 9.91 16.43 -7.48
N ILE A 80 9.80 15.14 -7.81
CA ILE A 80 9.39 14.65 -9.13
C ILE A 80 7.94 14.19 -9.10
N ILE A 81 7.54 13.37 -8.12
CA ILE A 81 6.24 12.73 -8.14
C ILE A 81 5.17 13.66 -7.55
N THR A 82 5.27 13.99 -6.27
CA THR A 82 4.18 14.63 -5.49
C THR A 82 3.72 15.96 -6.08
N PRO A 83 4.59 16.92 -6.45
CA PRO A 83 4.16 18.21 -7.00
C PRO A 83 3.44 18.11 -8.36
N ASN A 84 3.60 16.95 -9.01
CA ASN A 84 3.12 16.70 -10.37
C ASN A 84 1.91 15.75 -10.40
N LEU A 85 1.35 15.41 -9.22
CA LEU A 85 0.12 14.63 -9.09
C LEU A 85 -1.13 15.49 -9.38
N THR A 86 -2.22 14.80 -9.70
CA THR A 86 -3.55 15.33 -9.38
C THR A 86 -3.87 14.91 -7.96
N HIS A 87 -4.07 15.86 -7.05
CA HIS A 87 -4.28 15.60 -5.64
C HIS A 87 -5.76 15.32 -5.35
N TRP A 88 -6.16 14.06 -5.50
CA TRP A 88 -7.55 13.62 -5.31
C TRP A 88 -8.12 13.89 -3.91
N GLN A 89 -7.25 13.95 -2.89
CA GLN A 89 -7.64 14.26 -1.51
C GLN A 89 -7.62 15.76 -1.17
N HIS A 90 -7.31 16.62 -2.15
CA HIS A 90 -7.32 18.07 -1.95
C HIS A 90 -8.76 18.57 -1.73
N PRO A 91 -9.03 19.45 -0.74
CA PRO A 91 -10.39 19.92 -0.42
C PRO A 91 -11.09 20.69 -1.57
N GLY A 92 -10.30 21.29 -2.45
CA GLY A 92 -10.74 21.91 -3.71
C GLY A 92 -10.85 20.97 -4.93
N PHE A 93 -10.70 19.65 -4.77
CA PHE A 93 -10.91 18.70 -5.88
C PHE A 93 -12.40 18.35 -6.01
N PHE A 94 -13.02 18.76 -7.12
CA PHE A 94 -14.46 18.58 -7.38
C PHE A 94 -14.75 17.83 -8.70
N ALA A 95 -13.77 17.09 -9.23
CA ALA A 95 -13.94 16.31 -10.45
C ALA A 95 -14.30 14.84 -10.14
N TYR A 96 -14.97 14.17 -11.08
CA TYR A 96 -15.29 12.74 -11.03
C TYR A 96 -15.99 12.29 -9.73
N PHE A 97 -15.54 11.16 -9.15
CA PHE A 97 -15.94 10.66 -7.84
C PHE A 97 -14.71 10.65 -6.91
N PRO A 98 -14.89 10.84 -5.59
CA PRO A 98 -13.77 10.86 -4.66
C PRO A 98 -13.06 9.51 -4.64
N CYS A 99 -11.73 9.54 -4.60
CA CYS A 99 -10.94 8.39 -4.21
C CYS A 99 -10.98 8.27 -2.69
N ASN A 100 -11.43 7.11 -2.19
CA ASN A 100 -11.46 6.87 -0.75
C ASN A 100 -10.03 6.69 -0.23
N ALA A 101 -9.59 7.59 0.63
CA ALA A 101 -8.34 7.43 1.38
C ALA A 101 -8.59 7.79 2.84
N SER A 102 -8.22 6.89 3.75
CA SER A 102 -8.30 7.10 5.19
C SER A 102 -7.09 6.50 5.88
N GLY A 103 -6.67 7.08 7.01
CA GLY A 103 -5.58 6.55 7.83
C GLY A 103 -5.78 5.06 8.18
N PRO A 104 -6.96 4.64 8.67
CA PRO A 104 -7.25 3.22 8.92
C PRO A 104 -7.13 2.34 7.67
N GLY A 105 -7.56 2.83 6.50
CA GLY A 105 -7.43 2.09 5.24
C GLY A 105 -5.97 1.86 4.86
N ILE A 106 -5.13 2.90 4.96
CA ILE A 106 -3.68 2.80 4.68
C ILE A 106 -3.01 1.81 5.63
N LEU A 107 -3.34 1.84 6.92
CA LEU A 107 -2.82 0.87 7.89
C LEU A 107 -3.29 -0.56 7.59
N GLY A 108 -4.53 -0.71 7.12
CA GLY A 108 -5.07 -1.99 6.63
C GLY A 108 -4.27 -2.55 5.46
N GLU A 109 -3.91 -1.70 4.49
CA GLU A 109 -3.06 -2.07 3.35
C GLU A 109 -1.65 -2.48 3.80
N ILE A 110 -1.05 -1.76 4.74
CA ILE A 110 0.26 -2.12 5.31
C ILE A 110 0.20 -3.51 5.96
N ALA A 111 -0.85 -3.80 6.74
CA ALA A 111 -1.04 -5.10 7.36
C ALA A 111 -1.27 -6.21 6.32
N SER A 112 -2.09 -5.94 5.30
CA SER A 112 -2.36 -6.86 4.19
C SER A 112 -1.07 -7.21 3.43
N ALA A 113 -0.30 -6.19 3.04
CA ALA A 113 0.98 -6.36 2.36
C ALA A 113 1.99 -7.13 3.21
N GLY A 114 2.10 -6.80 4.50
CA GLY A 114 3.04 -7.46 5.42
C GLY A 114 2.71 -8.94 5.68
N LEU A 115 1.43 -9.32 5.70
CA LEU A 115 1.03 -10.72 5.86
C LEU A 115 1.10 -11.52 4.57
N THR A 116 0.96 -10.87 3.40
CA THR A 116 1.02 -11.48 2.06
C THR A 116 0.14 -12.76 1.97
N VAL A 117 -1.05 -12.73 2.57
CA VAL A 117 -1.95 -13.89 2.61
C VAL A 117 -2.64 -14.12 1.27
N ASN A 118 -2.87 -15.38 0.91
CA ASN A 118 -3.68 -15.76 -0.25
C ASN A 118 -5.05 -16.28 0.23
N GLY A 119 -6.13 -15.61 -0.18
CA GLY A 119 -7.51 -15.94 0.19
C GLY A 119 -8.29 -16.74 -0.86
N MET A 120 -7.63 -17.41 -1.82
CA MET A 120 -8.30 -18.08 -2.94
C MET A 120 -9.30 -19.16 -2.48
N LEU A 121 -8.96 -19.90 -1.43
CA LEU A 121 -9.83 -20.89 -0.78
C LEU A 121 -9.70 -20.74 0.74
N TRP A 122 -10.72 -21.16 1.48
CA TRP A 122 -10.69 -21.08 2.95
C TRP A 122 -9.42 -21.72 3.53
N ALA A 123 -8.98 -22.87 3.01
CA ALA A 123 -7.78 -23.57 3.47
C ALA A 123 -6.47 -22.78 3.24
N THR A 124 -6.44 -21.83 2.31
CA THR A 124 -5.24 -21.01 2.02
C THR A 124 -5.10 -19.81 2.94
N SER A 125 -6.20 -19.32 3.53
CA SER A 125 -6.17 -18.32 4.61
C SER A 125 -7.54 -18.24 5.32
N PRO A 126 -7.76 -19.10 6.34
CA PRO A 126 -9.04 -19.19 7.04
C PRO A 126 -9.47 -17.87 7.68
N ALA A 127 -8.54 -17.22 8.39
CA ALA A 127 -8.81 -15.97 9.10
C ALA A 127 -9.15 -14.83 8.14
N ALA A 128 -8.48 -14.74 6.97
CA ALA A 128 -8.82 -13.73 5.97
C ALA A 128 -10.23 -13.96 5.40
N THR A 129 -10.57 -15.21 5.08
CA THR A 129 -11.89 -15.58 4.54
C THR A 129 -13.02 -15.27 5.53
N GLU A 130 -12.82 -15.63 6.80
CA GLU A 130 -13.83 -15.41 7.85
C GLU A 130 -13.97 -13.92 8.21
N LEU A 131 -12.86 -13.17 8.21
CA LEU A 131 -12.88 -11.74 8.43
C LEU A 131 -13.64 -11.01 7.31
N GLU A 132 -13.39 -11.35 6.05
CA GLU A 132 -14.12 -10.78 4.90
C GLU A 132 -15.62 -11.04 5.03
N THR A 133 -16.00 -12.28 5.32
CA THR A 133 -17.41 -12.66 5.53
C THR A 133 -18.05 -11.81 6.62
N ARG A 134 -17.37 -11.64 7.76
CA ARG A 134 -17.88 -10.85 8.88
C ARG A 134 -18.02 -9.37 8.54
N VAL A 135 -17.04 -8.78 7.87
CA VAL A 135 -17.08 -7.36 7.47
C VAL A 135 -18.22 -7.12 6.47
N LEU A 136 -18.44 -8.02 5.53
CA LEU A 136 -19.53 -7.91 4.57
C LEU A 136 -20.91 -8.07 5.23
N ASP A 137 -21.04 -8.92 6.25
CA ASP A 137 -22.26 -9.00 7.05
C ASP A 137 -22.55 -7.69 7.79
N TRP A 138 -21.52 -7.04 8.33
CA TRP A 138 -21.66 -5.71 8.93
C TRP A 138 -22.09 -4.67 7.89
N CYS A 139 -21.50 -4.68 6.69
CA CYS A 139 -21.93 -3.80 5.59
C CYS A 139 -23.38 -4.05 5.18
N ALA A 140 -23.79 -5.32 5.01
CA ALA A 140 -25.17 -5.67 4.68
C ALA A 140 -26.14 -5.18 5.76
N HIS A 141 -25.75 -5.25 7.04
CA HIS A 141 -26.54 -4.69 8.13
C HIS A 141 -26.61 -3.15 8.07
N LEU A 142 -25.49 -2.46 7.86
CA LEU A 142 -25.43 -0.99 7.75
C LEU A 142 -26.26 -0.46 6.59
N PHE A 143 -26.31 -1.18 5.48
CA PHE A 143 -27.14 -0.84 4.31
C PHE A 143 -28.61 -1.26 4.47
N GLY A 144 -29.00 -1.87 5.58
CA GLY A 144 -30.38 -2.32 5.81
C GLY A 144 -30.82 -3.46 4.89
N LEU A 145 -29.88 -4.26 4.36
CA LEU A 145 -30.20 -5.36 3.47
C LEU A 145 -30.87 -6.52 4.22
N PRO A 146 -31.81 -7.25 3.56
CA PRO A 146 -32.39 -8.46 4.10
C PRO A 146 -31.36 -9.51 4.52
N GLY A 147 -31.72 -10.36 5.49
CA GLY A 147 -30.82 -11.42 5.99
C GLY A 147 -30.35 -12.41 4.92
N ALA A 148 -31.07 -12.54 3.80
CA ALA A 148 -30.67 -13.36 2.66
C ALA A 148 -29.35 -12.93 1.99
N PHE A 149 -28.86 -11.70 2.25
CA PHE A 149 -27.60 -11.19 1.72
C PHE A 149 -26.39 -11.45 2.65
N ARG A 150 -26.57 -12.14 3.78
CA ARG A 150 -25.51 -12.39 4.78
C ARG A 150 -24.89 -13.78 4.63
N GLY A 151 -23.63 -13.93 5.02
CA GLY A 151 -22.88 -15.19 5.06
C GLY A 151 -22.26 -15.66 3.74
N HIS A 152 -22.50 -14.94 2.63
CA HIS A 152 -22.04 -15.32 1.29
C HIS A 152 -21.48 -14.14 0.48
N GLY A 153 -21.27 -12.99 1.12
CA GLY A 153 -20.65 -11.85 0.47
C GLY A 153 -19.20 -12.16 0.10
N VAL A 154 -18.77 -11.65 -1.06
CA VAL A 154 -17.36 -11.57 -1.45
C VAL A 154 -17.07 -10.16 -1.94
N ILE A 155 -15.85 -9.67 -1.70
CA ILE A 155 -15.39 -8.40 -2.28
C ILE A 155 -15.04 -8.66 -3.75
N GLN A 156 -15.79 -8.06 -4.66
CA GLN A 156 -15.49 -8.05 -6.10
C GLN A 156 -15.23 -6.62 -6.54
N GLY A 157 -14.02 -6.36 -7.05
CA GLY A 157 -13.71 -5.12 -7.75
C GLY A 157 -14.08 -5.22 -9.23
N THR A 158 -14.80 -4.24 -9.76
CA THR A 158 -15.14 -4.16 -11.20
C THR A 158 -14.67 -2.86 -11.87
N ALA A 159 -13.79 -2.10 -11.20
CA ALA A 159 -13.28 -0.85 -11.74
C ALA A 159 -12.04 -1.09 -12.61
N SER A 160 -12.26 -1.13 -13.93
CA SER A 160 -11.23 -1.05 -14.98
C SER A 160 -11.18 0.36 -15.58
#